data_AF-A0A1B6FD97-F1
#
_entry.id   AF-A0A1B6FD97-F1
#
_cell.length_a   1.000
_cell.length_b   1.000
_cell.length_c   1.000
_cell.angle_alpha   90.00
_cell.angle_beta   90.00
_cell.angle_gamma   90.00
#
_symmetry.space_group_name_H-M   'P 1'
#
loop_
_entity.id
_entity.type
_entity.pdbx_description
1 polymer ?
#
loop_
_entity_poly.entity_id
_entity_poly.type
_entity_poly.pdbx_seq_one_letter_code
_entity_poly.pdbx_strand_id
1 'polypeptide(L)'
;GVPLLILDSGLSKPRTKRSIKILLAERGSSFTLFQDTLNHLSEYKTVQKNFHTFRKSDDHSILMAFEFFHEPSALEFWAKIKQLVSVPENLSLSSPGKKSQPKKAKLKKP
;
A
#
# COMPACT_ATOMS: atom_id res chain seq x y z
N GLY A 1 8.85 -2.16 16.55
CA GLY A 1 8.92 -2.92 15.30
C GLY A 1 9.65 -2.13 14.22
N VAL A 2 9.82 -2.70 13.04
CA VAL A 2 10.39 -2.07 11.84
C VAL A 2 9.24 -1.77 10.86
N PRO A 3 8.96 -0.51 10.53
CA PRO A 3 7.95 -0.16 9.55
C PRO A 3 8.44 -0.53 8.14
N LEU A 4 7.59 -1.19 7.37
CA LEU A 4 7.86 -1.64 6.01
C LEU A 4 6.81 -1.07 5.05
N LEU A 5 7.27 -0.70 3.86
CA LEU A 5 6.43 -0.27 2.74
C LEU A 5 6.65 -1.24 1.58
N ILE A 6 5.60 -1.94 1.18
CA ILE A 6 5.65 -2.95 0.12
C ILE A 6 4.80 -2.48 -1.04
N LEU A 7 5.39 -2.43 -2.23
CA LEU A 7 4.64 -2.37 -3.49
C LEU A 7 4.48 -3.79 -4.03
N ASP A 8 3.26 -4.32 -3.96
CA ASP A 8 2.90 -5.55 -4.65
C ASP A 8 2.53 -5.19 -6.10
N SER A 9 3.26 -5.71 -7.08
CA SER A 9 3.01 -5.44 -8.50
C SER A 9 1.79 -6.18 -9.06
N GLY A 10 1.25 -7.15 -8.32
CA GLY A 10 0.09 -7.94 -8.75
C GLY A 10 0.35 -8.91 -9.91
N LEU A 11 1.61 -9.09 -10.33
CA LEU A 11 1.95 -9.88 -11.52
C LEU A 11 2.01 -11.40 -11.24
N SER A 12 2.16 -11.80 -9.98
CA SER A 12 2.57 -13.17 -9.63
C SER A 12 1.42 -14.19 -9.53
N LYS A 13 0.16 -13.77 -9.34
CA LYS A 13 -0.98 -14.69 -9.22
C LYS A 13 -2.24 -14.15 -9.93
N PRO A 14 -3.11 -15.02 -10.48
CA PRO A 14 -4.25 -14.63 -11.33
C PRO A 14 -5.32 -13.70 -10.71
N ARG A 15 -5.18 -13.27 -9.46
CA ARG A 15 -6.14 -12.43 -8.73
C ARG A 15 -5.48 -11.39 -7.81
N THR A 16 -4.14 -11.32 -7.80
CA THR A 16 -3.46 -10.31 -6.99
C THR A 16 -3.53 -8.97 -7.71
N LYS A 17 -4.06 -7.96 -7.02
CA LYS A 17 -4.07 -6.59 -7.54
C LYS A 17 -2.80 -5.88 -7.12
N ARG A 18 -2.34 -4.98 -8.00
CA ARG A 18 -1.29 -4.02 -7.66
C ARG A 18 -1.75 -3.22 -6.44
N SER A 19 -0.93 -3.18 -5.41
CA SER A 19 -1.30 -2.55 -4.13
C SER A 19 -0.08 -2.07 -3.36
N ILE A 20 -0.26 -1.02 -2.56
CA ILE A 20 0.73 -0.59 -1.58
C ILE A 20 0.30 -1.13 -0.22
N LYS A 21 1.20 -1.80 0.47
CA LYS A 21 0.99 -2.30 1.83
C LYS A 21 1.95 -1.62 2.78
N ILE A 22 1.44 -1.29 3.96
CA ILE A 22 2.24 -0.84 5.09
C ILE A 22 2.18 -1.90 6.16
N LEU A 23 3.33 -2.21 6.76
CA LEU A 23 3.44 -3.25 7.77
C LEU A 23 4.33 -2.79 8.90
N LEU A 24 4.08 -3.32 10.09
CA LEU A 24 5.02 -3.26 11.21
C LEU A 24 5.52 -4.66 11.47
N ALA A 25 6.80 -4.91 11.23
CA ALA A 25 7.44 -6.18 11.55
C ALA A 25 8.09 -6.13 12.93
N GLU A 26 8.10 -7.25 13.64
CA GLU A 26 8.93 -7.41 14.84
C GLU A 26 10.41 -7.50 14.44
N ARG A 27 11.29 -6.82 15.20
CA ARG A 27 12.72 -6.87 14.96
C ARG A 27 13.27 -8.22 15.44
N GLY A 28 14.03 -8.92 14.61
CA GLY A 28 14.58 -10.24 14.93
C GLY A 28 13.78 -11.37 14.30
N SER A 29 12.55 -11.62 14.77
CA SER A 29 11.68 -12.68 14.25
C SER A 29 11.13 -12.38 12.85
N SER A 30 11.04 -11.10 12.48
CA SER A 30 10.38 -10.61 11.26
C SER A 30 8.89 -10.95 11.16
N PHE A 31 8.25 -11.28 12.29
CA PHE A 31 6.81 -11.49 12.33
C PHE A 31 6.06 -10.20 12.06
N THR A 32 5.00 -10.29 11.25
CA THR A 32 4.11 -9.15 10.99
C THR A 32 3.24 -8.91 12.21
N LEU A 33 3.47 -7.80 12.90
CA LEU A 33 2.66 -7.34 14.03
C LEU A 33 1.39 -6.63 13.56
N PHE A 34 1.51 -5.93 12.43
CA PHE A 34 0.42 -5.20 11.81
C PHE A 34 0.64 -5.13 10.29
N GLN A 35 -0.44 -5.15 9.54
CA GLN A 35 -0.44 -4.95 8.08
C GLN A 35 -1.73 -4.24 7.68
N ASP A 36 -1.60 -3.29 6.76
CA ASP A 36 -2.74 -2.64 6.11
C ASP A 36 -2.42 -2.30 4.64
N THR A 37 -3.46 -2.09 3.84
CA THR A 37 -3.33 -1.77 2.41
C THR A 37 -3.73 -0.32 2.16
N LEU A 38 -2.81 0.50 1.66
CA LEU A 38 -3.12 1.89 1.34
C LEU A 38 -4.06 1.96 0.12
N ASN A 39 -5.15 2.68 0.29
CA ASN A 39 -6.12 2.99 -0.75
C ASN A 39 -6.40 4.50 -0.79
N HIS A 40 -7.29 4.91 -1.68
CA HIS A 40 -7.62 6.32 -1.91
C HIS A 40 -8.30 7.02 -0.71
N LEU A 41 -8.78 6.26 0.27
CA LEU A 41 -9.42 6.75 1.49
C LEU A 41 -8.49 6.65 2.73
N SER A 42 -7.27 6.13 2.57
CA SER A 42 -6.33 5.98 3.69
C SER A 42 -5.78 7.29 4.23
N GLU A 43 -5.88 8.40 3.49
CA GLU A 43 -5.46 9.75 3.96
C GLU A 43 -4.09 9.79 4.67
N TYR A 44 -3.09 9.06 4.15
CA TYR A 44 -1.77 8.99 4.79
C TYR A 44 -1.09 10.36 4.78
N LYS A 45 -0.65 10.83 5.96
CA LYS A 45 -0.04 12.15 6.14
C LYS A 45 0.98 12.18 7.28
N THR A 46 1.90 13.15 7.23
CA THR A 46 2.83 13.47 8.31
C THR A 46 2.27 14.61 9.16
N VAL A 47 1.95 14.34 10.43
CA VAL A 47 1.48 15.38 11.37
C VAL A 47 2.68 16.10 11.99
N GLN A 48 3.73 15.35 12.28
CA GLN A 48 5.05 15.84 12.69
C GLN A 48 6.11 15.07 11.90
N LYS A 49 7.38 15.49 12.01
CA LYS A 49 8.45 14.94 11.18
C LYS A 49 8.68 13.43 11.38
N ASN A 50 8.43 12.91 12.57
CA ASN A 50 8.54 11.50 12.92
C ASN A 50 7.19 10.85 13.26
N PHE A 51 6.07 11.57 13.07
CA PHE A 51 4.74 11.09 13.46
C PHE A 51 3.79 11.10 12.25
N HIS A 52 3.50 9.91 11.75
CA HIS A 52 2.66 9.70 10.58
C HIS A 52 1.29 9.19 11.01
N THR A 53 0.24 9.58 10.30
CA THR A 53 -1.14 9.14 10.54
C THR A 53 -1.80 8.70 9.25
N PHE A 54 -2.75 7.78 9.35
CA PHE A 54 -3.53 7.27 8.23
C PHE A 54 -4.81 6.59 8.74
N ARG A 55 -5.82 6.47 7.87
CA ARG A 55 -7.06 5.74 8.11
C ARG A 55 -6.89 4.27 7.74
N LYS A 56 -7.43 3.38 8.56
CA LYS A 56 -7.41 1.93 8.32
C LYS A 56 -8.20 1.60 7.05
N SER A 57 -7.71 0.66 6.24
CA SER A 57 -8.27 0.44 4.89
C SER A 57 -9.66 -0.18 4.85
N ASP A 58 -10.03 -0.97 5.86
CA ASP A 58 -11.32 -1.66 6.01
C ASP A 58 -12.30 -0.91 6.93
N ASP A 59 -11.83 0.10 7.67
CA ASP A 59 -12.64 0.98 8.51
C ASP A 59 -11.99 2.37 8.61
N HIS A 60 -12.44 3.28 7.75
CA HIS A 60 -11.92 4.64 7.68
C HIS A 60 -12.31 5.53 8.86
N SER A 61 -13.16 5.05 9.77
CA SER A 61 -13.42 5.76 11.03
C SER A 61 -12.21 5.66 11.97
N ILE A 62 -11.41 4.59 11.84
CA ILE A 62 -10.24 4.33 12.68
C ILE A 62 -9.03 5.11 12.16
N LEU A 63 -8.49 5.98 13.01
CA LEU A 63 -7.22 6.67 12.79
C LEU A 63 -6.09 5.87 13.43
N MET A 64 -5.06 5.56 12.63
CA MET A 64 -3.85 4.89 13.09
C MET A 64 -2.65 5.79 12.91
N ALA A 65 -1.58 5.51 13.67
CA ALA A 65 -0.37 6.30 13.65
C ALA A 65 0.88 5.42 13.74
N PHE A 66 1.95 5.88 13.09
CA PHE A 66 3.31 5.39 13.32
C PHE A 66 4.16 6.53 13.86
N GLU A 67 4.77 6.28 15.01
CA GLU A 67 5.83 7.11 15.55
C GLU A 67 7.18 6.46 15.26
N PHE A 68 8.03 7.18 14.53
CA PHE A 68 9.33 6.73 14.10
C PHE A 68 10.39 7.19 15.11
N PHE A 69 11.29 6.27 15.45
CA PHE A 69 12.43 6.58 16.30
C PHE A 69 13.49 7.46 15.59
N HIS A 70 13.59 7.35 14.26
CA HIS A 70 14.59 8.05 13.47
C HIS A 70 13.92 8.97 12.44
N GLU A 71 13.97 10.29 12.69
CA GLU A 71 13.32 11.31 11.85
C GLU A 71 13.71 11.23 10.37
N PRO A 72 14.99 11.09 9.97
CA PRO A 72 15.34 10.99 8.54
C PRO A 72 14.69 9.79 7.85
N SER A 73 14.57 8.65 8.54
CA SER A 73 13.90 7.47 8.00
C SER A 73 12.39 7.69 7.86
N ALA A 74 11.77 8.44 8.77
CA ALA A 74 10.37 8.83 8.66
C ALA A 74 10.14 9.70 7.41
N LEU A 75 10.99 10.71 7.20
CA LEU A 75 10.92 11.58 6.03
C LEU A 75 11.10 10.80 4.71
N GLU A 76 12.05 9.86 4.66
CA GLU A 76 12.26 9.00 3.50
C GLU A 76 11.03 8.10 3.24
N PHE A 77 10.50 7.49 4.30
CA PHE A 77 9.30 6.65 4.23
C PHE A 77 8.10 7.44 3.68
N TRP A 78 7.90 8.67 4.16
CA TRP A 78 6.86 9.56 3.66
C TRP A 78 7.08 9.95 2.20
N ALA A 79 8.30 10.32 1.82
CA ALA A 79 8.63 10.64 0.43
C ALA A 79 8.29 9.47 -0.50
N LYS A 80 8.56 8.24 -0.07
CA LYS A 80 8.23 7.03 -0.83
C LYS A 80 6.74 6.75 -0.90
N ILE A 81 5.99 6.96 0.18
CA ILE A 81 4.52 6.90 0.13
C ILE A 81 3.97 7.91 -0.88
N LYS A 82 4.38 9.19 -0.81
CA LYS A 82 3.93 10.20 -1.78
C LYS A 82 4.21 9.79 -3.23
N GLN A 83 5.40 9.27 -3.49
CA GLN A 83 5.79 8.79 -4.81
C GLN A 83 4.92 7.62 -5.28
N LEU A 84 4.58 6.68 -4.40
CA LEU A 84 3.78 5.52 -4.78
C LEU A 84 2.29 5.85 -4.92
N VAL A 85 1.74 6.66 -4.02
CA VAL A 85 0.32 7.06 -4.00
C VAL A 85 -0.02 7.95 -5.21
N SER A 86 0.94 8.72 -5.75
CA SER A 86 0.72 9.54 -6.94
C SER A 86 0.45 8.74 -8.22
N VAL A 87 0.70 7.42 -8.21
CA VAL A 87 0.37 6.51 -9.31
C VAL A 87 -0.99 5.84 -9.02
N PRO A 88 -2.09 6.21 -9.70
CA PRO A 88 -3.44 5.77 -9.33
C PRO A 88 -3.63 4.25 -9.33
N GLU A 89 -2.92 3.56 -10.23
CA GLU A 89 -2.94 2.11 -10.36
C GLU A 89 -2.44 1.39 -9.08
N ASN A 90 -1.65 2.06 -8.24
CA ASN A 90 -1.20 1.53 -6.95
C ASN A 90 -2.31 1.51 -5.88
N LEU A 91 -3.32 2.37 -6.02
CA LEU A 91 -4.43 2.52 -5.07
C LEU A 91 -5.67 1.73 -5.49
N SER A 92 -5.51 0.81 -6.46
CA SER A 92 -6.63 0.10 -7.10
C SER A 92 -7.68 1.01 -7.73
N LEU A 93 -7.33 2.27 -8.04
CA LEU A 93 -8.17 3.15 -8.83
C LEU A 93 -8.02 2.76 -10.30
N SER A 94 -9.10 2.25 -10.90
CA SER A 94 -9.18 2.09 -12.34
C SER A 94 -9.39 3.46 -12.97
N SER A 95 -8.53 3.87 -13.92
CA SER A 95 -8.81 5.04 -14.74
C SER A 95 -10.16 4.86 -15.46
N PRO A 96 -11.07 5.85 -15.39
CA PRO A 96 -12.30 5.82 -16.19
C PRO A 96 -11.90 5.64 -17.67
N GLY A 97 -12.33 4.54 -18.29
CA GLY A 97 -12.09 4.26 -19.72
C GLY A 97 -11.16 3.09 -20.06
N LYS A 98 -10.35 2.56 -19.13
CA LYS A 98 -9.60 1.30 -19.36
C LYS A 98 -10.54 0.10 -19.14
N LYS A 99 -11.37 -0.22 -20.14
CA LYS A 99 -12.03 -1.53 -20.21
C LYS A 99 -10.94 -2.60 -20.23
N SER A 100 -10.90 -3.46 -19.23
CA SER A 100 -10.06 -4.67 -19.27
C SER A 100 -10.51 -5.48 -20.49
N GLN A 101 -9.65 -5.57 -21.51
CA GLN A 101 -9.96 -6.44 -22.64
C GLN A 101 -10.07 -7.87 -22.11
N PRO A 102 -11.16 -8.60 -22.42
CA PRO A 102 -11.27 -10.00 -22.05
C PRO A 102 -10.13 -10.75 -22.73
N LYS A 103 -9.31 -11.46 -21.94
CA LYS A 103 -8.31 -12.39 -22.47
C LYS A 103 -9.06 -13.40 -23.33
N LYS A 104 -8.88 -13.32 -24.66
CA LYS A 104 -9.46 -14.28 -25.62
C LYS A 104 -9.18 -15.69 -25.10
N ALA A 105 -10.24 -16.43 -24.76
CA ALA A 105 -10.15 -17.85 -24.50
C ALA A 105 -9.52 -18.49 -25.75
N LYS A 106 -8.37 -19.14 -25.58
CA LYS A 106 -7.74 -19.89 -26.67
C LYS A 106 -8.74 -20.97 -27.09
N LEU A 107 -9.26 -20.86 -28.32
CA LEU A 107 -10.06 -21.89 -28.98
C LEU A 107 -9.28 -23.20 -28.89
N LYS A 108 -9.87 -24.22 -28.25
CA LYS A 108 -9.40 -25.60 -28.39
C LYS A 108 -9.64 -25.99 -29.86
N LYS A 109 -8.58 -26.32 -30.59
CA LYS A 109 -8.69 -26.95 -31.92
C LYS A 109 -8.95 -28.46 -31.76
N PRO A 110 -9.68 -29.06 -32.72
CA PRO A 110 -10.13 -30.45 -32.67
C PRO A 110 -8.98 -31.46 -32.69
#